data_AF-A0A2T4Z0B3-F1
#
_entry.id   AF-A0A2T4Z0B3-F1
#
_cell.length_a   1.000
_cell.length_b   1.000
_cell.length_c   1.000
_cell.angle_alpha   90.00
_cell.angle_beta   90.00
_cell.angle_gamma   90.00
#
_symmetry.space_group_name_H-M   'P 1'
#
loop_
_entity.id
_entity.type
_entity.pdbx_description
1 polymer ?
#
loop_
_entity_poly.entity_id
_entity_poly.type
_entity_poly.pdbx_seq_one_letter_code
_entity_poly.pdbx_strand_id
1 'polypeptide(L)'
;MALNIKDPEADRLARQVAEMTGETITGAVVTALKEKLAREQRRQSDTEVLVDDVLRVARSLASLPMRDHRSDEAILGFDAMVE
;
A
#
# COMPACT_ATOMS: atom_id res chain seq x y z
N MET A 1 -17.80 -18.50 -14.69
CA MET A 1 -16.57 -19.31 -14.82
C MET A 1 -16.21 -19.84 -13.43
N ALA A 2 -15.80 -21.11 -13.31
CA ALA A 2 -15.48 -21.72 -12.02
C ALA A 2 -13.96 -21.69 -11.78
N LEU A 3 -13.55 -21.25 -10.60
CA LEU A 3 -12.17 -21.34 -10.14
C LEU A 3 -11.89 -22.80 -9.74
N ASN A 4 -10.94 -23.46 -10.42
CA ASN A 4 -10.57 -24.84 -10.12
C ASN A 4 -9.26 -24.88 -9.32
N ILE A 5 -9.37 -25.08 -8.00
CA ILE A 5 -8.23 -25.20 -7.09
C ILE A 5 -8.07 -26.67 -6.72
N LYS A 6 -6.98 -27.29 -7.16
CA LYS A 6 -6.60 -28.68 -6.82
C LYS A 6 -5.49 -28.70 -5.76
N ASP A 7 -5.71 -27.96 -4.70
CA ASP A 7 -4.79 -27.88 -3.58
C ASP A 7 -5.43 -28.50 -2.33
N PRO A 8 -4.82 -29.55 -1.74
CA PRO A 8 -5.40 -30.25 -0.59
C PRO A 8 -5.35 -29.44 0.71
N GLU A 9 -4.50 -28.41 0.80
CA GLU A 9 -4.48 -27.49 1.93
C GLU A 9 -5.63 -26.48 1.83
N ALA A 10 -5.90 -25.95 0.64
CA ALA A 10 -7.04 -25.07 0.40
C ALA A 10 -8.38 -25.73 0.73
N ASP A 11 -8.59 -26.99 0.33
CA ASP A 11 -9.81 -27.75 0.70
C ASP A 11 -9.93 -27.94 2.22
N ARG A 12 -8.82 -28.29 2.89
CA ARG A 12 -8.79 -28.47 4.35
C ARG A 12 -9.12 -27.18 5.09
N LEU A 13 -8.51 -26.06 4.70
CA LEU A 13 -8.75 -24.75 5.29
C LEU A 13 -10.18 -24.29 5.05
N ALA A 14 -10.70 -24.47 3.83
CA ALA A 14 -12.07 -24.10 3.50
C ALA A 14 -13.10 -24.90 4.33
N ARG A 15 -12.85 -26.20 4.55
CA ARG A 15 -13.69 -27.03 5.44
C ARG A 15 -13.63 -26.57 6.89
N GLN A 16 -12.43 -26.31 7.42
CA GLN A 16 -12.28 -25.83 8.80
C GLN A 16 -13.01 -24.51 9.02
N VAL A 17 -12.85 -23.55 8.10
CA VAL A 17 -13.55 -22.25 8.20
C VAL A 17 -15.07 -22.45 8.10
N ALA A 18 -15.54 -23.27 7.17
CA ALA A 18 -16.96 -23.58 7.02
C ALA A 18 -17.55 -24.22 8.30
N GLU A 19 -16.86 -25.20 8.89
CA GLU A 19 -17.27 -25.84 10.15
C GLU A 19 -17.31 -24.85 11.32
N MET A 20 -16.30 -23.98 11.44
CA MET A 20 -16.22 -22.99 12.51
C MET A 20 -17.27 -21.87 12.39
N THR A 21 -17.65 -21.51 11.16
CA THR A 21 -18.57 -20.39 10.88
C THR A 21 -20.01 -20.84 10.64
N GLY A 22 -20.25 -22.14 10.43
CA GLY A 22 -21.54 -22.67 10.01
C GLY A 22 -21.91 -22.33 8.56
N GLU A 23 -20.95 -21.86 7.76
CA GLU A 23 -21.15 -21.55 6.34
C GLU A 23 -20.96 -22.79 5.45
N THR A 24 -21.37 -22.70 4.18
CA THR A 24 -20.96 -23.69 3.18
C THR A 24 -19.48 -23.49 2.82
N ILE A 25 -18.79 -24.53 2.34
CA ILE A 25 -17.39 -24.42 1.88
C ILE A 25 -17.23 -23.27 0.86
N THR A 26 -18.15 -23.15 -0.09
CA THR A 26 -18.14 -22.06 -1.07
C THR A 26 -18.38 -20.71 -0.41
N GLY A 27 -19.31 -20.62 0.55
CA GLY A 27 -19.56 -19.41 1.34
C GLY A 27 -18.30 -18.95 2.07
N ALA A 28 -17.69 -19.85 2.83
CA ALA A 28 -16.46 -19.60 3.58
C ALA A 28 -15.33 -19.08 2.68
N VAL A 29 -15.13 -19.69 1.51
CA VAL A 29 -14.11 -19.26 0.54
C VAL A 29 -14.42 -17.87 -0.01
N VAL A 30 -15.66 -17.61 -0.41
CA VAL A 30 -16.07 -16.29 -0.94
C VAL A 30 -15.91 -15.20 0.12
N THR A 31 -16.32 -15.47 1.36
CA THR A 31 -16.19 -14.54 2.49
C THR A 31 -14.72 -14.24 2.77
N ALA A 32 -13.87 -15.27 2.90
CA ALA A 32 -12.44 -15.10 3.14
C ALA A 32 -11.74 -14.29 2.03
N LEU A 33 -12.10 -14.54 0.76
CA LEU A 33 -11.56 -13.77 -0.37
C LEU A 33 -12.02 -12.31 -0.33
N LYS A 34 -13.29 -12.04 -0.03
CA LYS A 34 -13.80 -10.67 0.13
C LYS A 34 -13.08 -9.92 1.25
N GLU A 35 -12.87 -10.57 2.40
CA GLU A 35 -12.15 -9.97 3.52
C GLU A 35 -10.71 -9.65 3.16
N LYS A 36 -10.00 -10.60 2.54
CA LYS A 36 -8.61 -10.39 2.10
C LYS A 36 -8.53 -9.25 1.08
N LEU A 37 -9.43 -9.24 0.10
CA LEU A 37 -9.49 -8.17 -0.90
C LEU A 37 -9.75 -6.80 -0.26
N ALA A 38 -10.69 -6.71 0.67
CA ALA A 38 -10.97 -5.47 1.39
C ALA A 38 -9.79 -4.98 2.26
N ARG A 39 -9.01 -5.90 2.84
CA ARG A 39 -7.78 -5.55 3.57
C ARG A 39 -6.70 -5.00 2.63
N GLU A 40 -6.47 -5.64 1.48
CA GLU A 40 -5.48 -5.18 0.51
C GLU A 40 -5.88 -3.85 -0.15
N GLN A 41 -7.16 -3.67 -0.48
CA GLN A 41 -7.66 -2.41 -1.03
C GLN A 41 -7.46 -1.24 -0.05
N ARG A 42 -7.72 -1.45 1.26
CA ARG A 42 -7.45 -0.43 2.28
C ARG A 42 -5.98 -0.08 2.39
N ARG A 43 -5.10 -1.10 2.35
CA ARG A 43 -3.65 -0.87 2.37
C ARG A 43 -3.18 -0.05 1.17
N GLN A 44 -3.76 -0.31 0.01
CA GLN A 44 -3.47 0.44 -1.22
C GLN A 44 -4.02 1.87 -1.14
N SER A 45 -5.25 2.07 -0.66
CA SER A 45 -5.83 3.41 -0.50
C SER A 45 -5.04 4.27 0.49
N ASP A 46 -4.58 3.71 1.60
CA ASP A 46 -3.77 4.44 2.59
C ASP A 46 -2.43 4.90 1.99
N THR A 47 -1.86 4.08 1.10
CA THR A 47 -0.64 4.42 0.37
C THR A 47 -0.90 5.52 -0.67
N GLU A 48 -2.00 5.42 -1.41
CA GLU A 48 -2.41 6.44 -2.39
C GLU A 48 -2.70 7.79 -1.72
N VAL A 49 -3.37 7.80 -0.57
CA VAL A 49 -3.62 9.01 0.24
C VAL A 49 -2.30 9.63 0.69
N LEU A 50 -1.37 8.84 1.21
CA LEU A 50 -0.05 9.34 1.64
C LEU A 50 0.72 9.95 0.46
N VAL A 51 0.70 9.29 -0.71
CA VAL A 51 1.37 9.79 -1.92
C VAL A 51 0.76 11.10 -2.38
N ASP A 52 -0.57 11.22 -2.41
CA ASP A 52 -1.20 12.49 -2.81
C ASP A 52 -0.88 13.62 -1.82
N ASP A 53 -0.85 13.33 -0.52
CA ASP A 53 -0.47 14.31 0.50
C ASP A 53 0.97 14.81 0.33
N VAL A 54 1.92 13.90 0.08
CA VAL A 54 3.31 14.26 -0.20
C VAL A 54 3.42 15.09 -1.47
N LEU A 55 2.73 14.69 -2.55
CA LEU A 55 2.74 15.42 -3.81
C LEU A 55 2.07 16.79 -3.69
N ARG A 56 1.02 16.92 -2.88
CA ARG A 56 0.38 18.21 -2.58
C ARG A 56 1.35 19.18 -1.93
N VAL A 57 2.13 18.72 -0.94
CA VAL A 57 3.17 19.54 -0.30
C VAL A 57 4.28 19.87 -1.30
N ALA A 58 4.77 18.88 -2.06
CA ALA A 58 5.81 19.10 -3.06
C ALA A 58 5.40 20.13 -4.13
N ARG A 59 4.17 20.04 -4.65
CA ARG A 59 3.61 21.03 -5.59
C ARG A 59 3.55 22.44 -4.98
N SER A 60 3.13 22.54 -3.72
CA SER A 60 3.11 23.82 -3.01
C SER A 60 4.51 24.42 -2.89
N LEU A 61 5.51 23.63 -2.50
CA LEU A 61 6.89 24.09 -2.38
C LEU A 61 7.50 24.48 -3.73
N ALA A 62 7.23 23.70 -4.77
CA ALA A 62 7.72 23.97 -6.13
C ALA A 62 7.17 25.27 -6.72
N SER A 63 6.03 25.77 -6.23
CA SER A 63 5.44 27.03 -6.68
C SER A 63 6.07 28.29 -6.05
N LEU A 64 6.91 28.13 -5.02
CA LEU A 64 7.54 29.25 -4.33
C LEU A 64 8.70 29.84 -5.16
N PRO A 65 8.93 31.16 -5.10
CA PRO A 65 10.05 31.79 -5.78
C PRO A 65 11.38 31.36 -5.14
N MET A 66 12.38 31.04 -5.98
CA MET A 66 13.75 30.78 -5.55
C MET A 66 14.38 32.09 -5.06
N ARG A 67 14.65 32.18 -3.75
CA ARG A 67 15.21 33.38 -3.11
C ARG A 67 16.72 33.34 -2.92
N ASP A 68 17.27 32.14 -2.83
CA ASP A 68 18.69 31.91 -2.68
C ASP A 68 19.12 30.97 -3.81
N HIS A 69 20.13 31.38 -4.56
CA HIS A 69 20.67 30.66 -5.71
C HIS A 69 21.99 29.97 -5.38
N ARG A 70 22.45 30.02 -4.12
CA ARG A 70 23.61 29.25 -3.69
C ARG A 70 23.36 27.75 -3.91
N SER A 71 24.41 27.03 -4.25
CA SER A 71 24.38 25.57 -4.30
C SER A 71 24.22 24.97 -2.92
N ASP A 72 23.78 23.71 -2.84
CA ASP A 72 23.66 22.98 -1.58
C ASP A 72 24.98 23.01 -0.78
N GLU A 73 26.12 22.87 -1.45
CA GLU A 73 27.45 22.93 -0.82
C GLU A 73 27.77 24.32 -0.23
N ALA A 74 27.46 25.40 -0.95
CA ALA A 74 27.65 26.77 -0.48
C ALA A 74 26.64 27.20 0.58
N ILE A 75 25.47 26.55 0.62
CA ILE A 75 24.49 26.71 1.71
C ILE A 75 25.00 25.99 2.97
N LEU A 76 25.57 24.79 2.81
CA LEU A 76 26.10 23.97 3.90
C LEU A 76 27.49 24.41 4.37
N GLY A 77 28.20 25.26 3.60
CA GLY A 77 29.55 25.75 3.90
C GLY A 77 30.66 24.75 3.62
N PHE A 78 30.40 23.73 2.79
CA PHE A 78 31.38 22.73 2.38
C PHE A 78 32.24 23.17 1.19
N ASP A 79 31.85 24.23 0.50
CA ASP A 79 32.63 24.86 -0.57
C ASP A 79 33.95 25.47 -0.07
N ALA A 80 34.01 25.86 1.20
CA ALA A 80 35.19 26.47 1.83
C ALA A 80 36.15 25.46 2.49
N MET A 81 35.86 24.16 2.51
CA MET A 81 36.69 23.14 3.16
C MET A 81 37.74 22.51 2.22
N VAL A 82 37.87 23.00 0.99
CA VAL A 82 38.88 22.57 0.02
C VAL A 82 39.99 23.63 -0.03
N GLU A 83 40.90 23.59 0.96
CA GLU A 83 42.23 24.23 0.91
C GLU A 83 43.32 23.20 1.19
#